data_AF-A0A8T1YY85-F1
#
_entry.id   AF-A0A8T1YY85-F1
#
_cell.length_a   1.000
_cell.length_b   1.000
_cell.length_c   1.000
_cell.angle_alpha   90.00
_cell.angle_beta   90.00
_cell.angle_gamma   90.00
#
_symmetry.space_group_name_H-M   'P 1'
#
loop_
_entity.id
_entity.type
_entity.pdbx_description
1 polymer ?
#
loop_
_entity_poly.entity_id
_entity_poly.type
_entity_poly.pdbx_seq_one_letter_code
_entity_poly.pdbx_strand_id
1 'polypeptide(L)' 'MKGGINILHNLNNRERQIMDIEASFEACKSQPIHSTNKNVQPVEVYHCWHFVKDLLWCLDKGLAPRWL' A
#
# COMPACT_ATOMS: atom_id res chain seq x y z
N MET A 1 -12.37 -39.33 9.05
CA MET A 1 -11.53 -38.11 9.09
C MET A 1 -11.29 -37.62 7.66
N LYS A 2 -12.02 -36.60 7.20
CA LYS A 2 -11.78 -35.90 5.92
C LYS A 2 -12.29 -34.46 6.08
N GLY A 3 -11.49 -33.58 6.69
CA GLY A 3 -11.94 -32.22 7.04
C GLY A 3 -10.87 -31.14 7.06
N GLY A 4 -9.68 -31.39 6.49
CA GLY A 4 -8.55 -30.45 6.55
C GLY A 4 -8.27 -29.66 5.26
N ILE A 5 -8.74 -30.14 4.09
CA ILE A 5 -8.36 -29.56 2.79
C ILE A 5 -9.18 -28.31 2.44
N ASN A 6 -10.41 -28.18 2.95
CA ASN A 6 -11.32 -27.11 2.54
C ASN A 6 -11.10 -25.74 3.21
N ILE A 7 -10.35 -25.67 4.32
CA ILE A 7 -10.15 -24.41 5.06
C ILE A 7 -9.11 -23.52 4.36
N LEU A 8 -8.03 -24.12 3.86
CA LEU A 8 -6.92 -23.41 3.22
C LEU A 8 -7.22 -23.00 1.77
N HIS A 9 -8.11 -23.73 1.09
CA HIS A 9 -8.52 -23.39 -0.28
C HIS A 9 -9.27 -22.05 -0.36
N ASN A 10 -9.99 -21.64 0.70
CA ASN A 10 -10.68 -20.35 0.74
C ASN A 10 -9.69 -19.18 0.93
N LEU A 11 -8.61 -19.39 1.67
CA LEU A 11 -7.56 -18.38 1.91
C LEU A 11 -6.59 -18.21 0.74
N ASN A 12 -6.45 -19.25 -0.10
CA ASN A 12 -5.59 -19.23 -1.29
C ASN A 12 -6.42 -19.11 -2.59
N ASN A 13 -7.59 -18.48 -2.50
CA ASN A 13 -8.38 -18.17 -3.69
C ASN A 13 -7.75 -16.97 -4.43
N ARG A 14 -7.13 -17.26 -5.58
CA ARG A 14 -6.53 -16.27 -6.47
C ARG A 14 -7.49 -15.13 -6.83
N GLU A 15 -8.75 -15.43 -7.10
CA GLU A 15 -9.75 -14.42 -7.50
C GLU A 15 -10.02 -13.44 -6.35
N ARG A 16 -10.16 -13.96 -5.14
CA ARG A 16 -10.35 -13.14 -3.94
C ARG A 16 -9.14 -12.24 -3.68
N GLN A 17 -7.93 -12.78 -3.81
CA GLN A 17 -6.70 -12.01 -3.65
C GLN A 17 -6.61 -10.87 -4.69
N ILE A 18 -7.00 -11.13 -5.94
CA ILE A 18 -7.05 -10.09 -6.98
C ILE A 18 -8.07 -9.00 -6.60
N MET A 19 -9.27 -9.39 -6.18
CA MET A 19 -10.30 -8.43 -5.75
C MET A 19 -9.84 -7.60 -4.55
N ASP A 20 -9.18 -8.21 -3.56
CA ASP A 20 -8.66 -7.51 -2.39
C ASP A 20 -7.54 -6.52 -2.79
N ILE A 21 -6.68 -6.90 -3.75
CA ILE A 21 -5.66 -6.02 -4.33
C ILE A 21 -6.33 -4.83 -5.04
N GLU A 22 -7.30 -5.08 -5.93
CA GLU A 22 -8.03 -4.03 -6.66
C GLU A 22 -8.75 -3.07 -5.69
N ALA A 23 -9.43 -3.62 -4.67
CA ALA A 23 -10.10 -2.83 -3.65
C ALA A 23 -9.12 -1.95 -2.86
N SER A 24 -7.90 -2.43 -2.59
CA SER A 24 -6.87 -1.63 -1.93
C SER A 24 -6.41 -0.45 -2.79
N PHE A 25 -6.26 -0.64 -4.10
CA PHE A 25 -5.93 0.45 -5.03
C PHE A 25 -7.06 1.49 -5.13
N GLU A 26 -8.32 1.04 -5.18
CA GLU A 26 -9.47 1.94 -5.18
C GLU A 26 -9.59 2.73 -3.87
N ALA A 27 -9.38 2.10 -2.72
CA ALA A 27 -9.39 2.78 -1.42
C ALA A 27 -8.32 3.87 -1.33
N CYS A 28 -7.13 3.62 -1.88
CA CYS A 28 -6.03 4.59 -1.93
C CYS A 28 -6.29 5.85 -2.78
N LYS A 29 -7.38 5.89 -3.56
CA LYS A 29 -7.79 7.11 -4.29
C LYS A 29 -8.47 8.14 -3.39
N SER A 30 -8.98 7.71 -2.23
CA SER A 30 -9.58 8.60 -1.24
C SER A 30 -8.51 9.40 -0.48
N GLN A 31 -8.90 10.54 0.11
CA GLN A 31 -7.97 11.31 0.95
C GLN A 31 -7.62 10.52 2.21
N PRO A 32 -6.32 10.42 2.58
CA PRO A 32 -5.91 9.73 3.79
C PRO A 32 -6.52 10.38 5.03
N ILE A 33 -7.10 9.56 5.91
CA ILE A 33 -7.60 9.98 7.22
C ILE A 33 -6.68 9.38 8.28
N HIS A 34 -6.23 10.20 9.22
CA HIS A 34 -5.43 9.70 10.33
C HIS A 34 -6.24 8.69 11.16
N SER A 35 -5.65 7.52 11.44
CA SER A 35 -6.34 6.36 12.05
C SER A 35 -6.99 6.68 13.40
N THR A 36 -6.28 7.37 14.29
CA THR A 36 -6.76 7.67 15.66
C THR A 36 -7.37 9.07 15.80
N ASN A 37 -6.77 10.11 15.20
CA ASN A 37 -7.21 11.49 15.34
C ASN A 37 -7.76 12.05 14.03
N LYS A 38 -9.08 11.98 13.86
CA LYS A 38 -9.78 12.42 12.64
C LYS A 38 -9.65 13.93 12.34
N ASN A 39 -9.18 14.73 13.31
CA ASN A 39 -8.97 16.17 13.12
C ASN A 39 -7.63 16.48 12.45
N VAL A 40 -6.71 15.52 12.39
CA VAL A 40 -5.41 15.69 11.72
C VAL A 40 -5.58 15.44 10.23
N GLN A 41 -5.22 16.45 9.43
CA GLN A 41 -5.17 16.35 7.98
C GLN A 41 -3.72 16.11 7.52
N PRO A 42 -3.50 15.33 6.46
CA PRO A 42 -2.17 15.17 5.88
C PRO A 42 -1.68 16.50 5.32
N VAL A 43 -0.42 16.85 5.60
CA VAL A 43 0.20 18.08 5.08
C VAL A 43 0.46 17.96 3.57
N GLU A 44 1.04 16.84 3.16
CA GLU A 44 1.29 16.49 1.76
C GLU A 44 1.05 14.98 1.58
N VAL A 45 0.54 14.59 0.41
CA VAL A 45 0.30 13.18 0.05
C VAL A 45 1.13 12.86 -1.19
N TYR A 46 2.03 11.89 -1.07
CA TYR A 46 2.87 11.43 -2.16
C TYR A 46 2.49 10.01 -2.56
N HIS A 47 2.39 9.75 -3.87
CA HIS A 47 2.32 8.38 -4.36
C HIS A 47 3.64 7.65 -4.10
N CYS A 48 3.61 6.36 -3.78
CA CYS A 48 4.83 5.56 -3.57
C CYS A 48 5.82 5.62 -4.75
N TRP A 49 5.33 5.88 -5.97
CA TRP A 49 6.18 6.09 -7.14
C TRP A 49 7.03 7.37 -7.07
N HIS A 50 6.57 8.41 -6.37
CA HIS A 50 7.42 9.56 -6.05
C HIS A 50 8.61 9.07 -5.23
N PHE A 51 8.38 8.09 -4.34
CA PHE A 51 9.45 7.61 -3.48
C PHE A 51 10.62 6.99 -4.26
N VAL A 52 10.27 6.18 -5.24
CA VAL A 52 11.23 5.52 -6.13
C VAL A 52 11.96 6.55 -7.01
N LYS A 53 11.24 7.56 -7.52
CA LYS A 53 11.83 8.59 -8.38
C LYS A 53 12.85 9.44 -7.63
N ASP A 54 12.54 9.90 -6.41
CA ASP A 54 13.51 10.73 -5.70
C ASP A 54 14.70 9.90 -5.24
N LEU A 55 14.50 8.63 -4.86
CA LEU A 55 15.63 7.74 -4.54
C LEU A 55 16.58 7.60 -5.75
N LEU A 56 16.05 7.31 -6.93
CA LEU A 56 16.84 7.21 -8.16
C LEU A 56 17.58 8.51 -8.48
N TRP A 57 16.89 9.65 -8.35
CA TRP A 57 17.49 10.97 -8.57
C TRP A 57 18.60 11.27 -7.54
N CYS A 58 18.38 10.98 -6.26
CA CYS A 58 19.36 11.15 -5.20
C CYS A 58 20.62 10.31 -5.45
N LEU A 59 20.47 9.06 -5.90
CA LEU A 59 21.59 8.19 -6.25
C LEU A 59 22.42 8.76 -7.43
N ASP A 60 21.76 9.29 -8.47
CA ASP A 60 22.44 9.94 -9.61
C ASP A 60 23.25 11.17 -9.17
N LYS A 61 22.77 11.89 -8.14
CA LYS A 61 23.42 13.11 -7.62
C LYS A 61 24.39 12.87 -6.47
N GLY A 62 24.52 11.63 -5.98
CA GLY A 62 25.30 11.33 -4.78
C GLY A 62 24.76 12.02 -3.51
N LEU A 63 23.44 12.23 -3.44
CA LEU A 63 22.75 12.85 -2.32
C LEU A 63 21.95 11.81 -1.51
N ALA A 64 21.71 12.10 -0.23
CA ALA A 64 20.77 11.32 0.58
C ALA A 64 19.33 11.82 0.38
N PRO A 65 18.32 10.94 0.27
CA PRO A 65 16.91 11.34 0.26
C PRO A 65 16.50 11.96 1.59
N ARG A 66 15.57 12.93 1.59
CA ARG A 66 15.15 13.64 2.81
C ARG A 66 14.32 12.83 3.81
N TRP A 67 13.80 11.68 3.39
CA TRP A 67 12.99 10.79 4.23
C TRP A 67 13.79 9.69 4.94
N LEU A 68 15.12 9.69 4.77
CA LEU A 68 16.08 8.73 5.31
C LEU A 68 16.92 9.40 6.39
#